data_AF-A0A0R2FHQ3-F1
#
_entry.id   AF-A0A0R2FHQ3-F1
#
_cell.length_a   1.000
_cell.length_b   1.000
_cell.length_c   1.000
_cell.angle_alpha   90.00
_cell.angle_beta   90.00
_cell.angle_gamma   90.00
#
_symmetry.space_group_name_H-M   'P 1'
#
loop_
_entity.id
_entity.type
_entity.pdbx_description
1 polymer ?
#
loop_
_entity_poly.entity_id
_entity_poly.type
_entity_poly.pdbx_seq_one_letter_code
_entity_poly.pdbx_strand_id
1 'polypeptide(L)'
;MLVKKMQDAAEKDGVSYKIFATSSADVTNQLSKPEDDRPDILMLGPQIAYMQNDMQKKADKVGIPMAMINMQDYGMMNGEKVLQAAEKLLGDK
;
A
#
# COMPACT_ATOMS: atom_id res chain seq x y z
N MET A 1 5.86 -10.31 6.94
CA MET A 1 5.49 -10.12 8.36
C MET A 1 4.60 -8.90 8.55
N LEU A 2 4.96 -7.72 8.04
CA LEU A 2 4.08 -6.53 8.12
C LEU A 2 2.71 -6.74 7.46
N VAL A 3 2.68 -7.30 6.24
CA VAL A 3 1.42 -7.63 5.52
C VAL A 3 0.47 -8.45 6.39
N LYS A 4 0.99 -9.48 7.07
CA LYS A 4 0.17 -10.33 7.95
C LYS A 4 -0.40 -9.52 9.13
N LYS A 5 0.39 -8.65 9.75
CA LYS A 5 -0.08 -7.75 10.82
C LYS A 5 -1.17 -6.79 10.35
N MET A 6 -1.09 -6.32 9.11
CA MET A 6 -2.14 -5.48 8.52
C MET A 6 -3.41 -6.29 8.23
N GLN A 7 -3.26 -7.53 7.75
CA GLN A 7 -4.41 -8.44 7.54
C GLN A 7 -5.10 -8.75 8.87
N ASP A 8 -4.33 -9.09 9.91
CA ASP A 8 -4.85 -9.32 11.26
C ASP A 8 -5.58 -8.06 11.81
N ALA A 9 -5.07 -6.86 11.50
CA ALA A 9 -5.71 -5.60 11.89
C ALA A 9 -7.03 -5.37 11.15
N ALA A 10 -7.04 -5.60 9.83
CA ALA A 10 -8.23 -5.49 9.00
C ALA A 10 -9.32 -6.47 9.46
N GLU A 11 -8.95 -7.72 9.75
CA GLU A 11 -9.88 -8.72 10.31
C GLU A 11 -10.45 -8.29 11.67
N LYS A 12 -9.63 -7.67 12.53
CA LYS A 12 -10.09 -7.13 13.83
C LYS A 12 -11.07 -5.98 13.68
N ASP A 13 -10.84 -5.09 12.71
CA ASP A 13 -11.73 -3.98 12.39
C ASP A 13 -12.97 -4.43 11.59
N GLY A 14 -13.07 -5.72 11.25
CA GLY A 14 -14.20 -6.29 10.51
C GLY A 14 -14.23 -5.86 9.03
N VAL A 15 -13.09 -5.40 8.50
CA VAL A 15 -12.93 -4.92 7.13
C VAL A 15 -12.20 -5.95 6.27
N SER A 16 -12.72 -6.23 5.08
CA SER A 16 -12.18 -7.24 4.19
C SER A 16 -11.26 -6.62 3.14
N TYR A 17 -10.00 -6.38 3.51
CA TYR A 17 -8.98 -5.86 2.58
C TYR A 17 -8.03 -6.96 2.08
N LYS A 18 -7.70 -6.89 0.78
CA LYS A 18 -6.69 -7.76 0.17
C LYS A 18 -5.32 -7.07 0.21
N ILE A 19 -4.54 -7.37 1.25
CA ILE A 19 -3.24 -6.76 1.48
C ILE A 19 -2.15 -7.73 1.04
N PHE A 20 -1.26 -7.29 0.15
CA PHE A 20 -0.14 -8.10 -0.33
C PHE A 20 1.10 -7.22 -0.54
N ALA A 21 2.27 -7.85 -0.53
CA ALA A 21 3.53 -7.18 -0.88
C ALA A 21 4.05 -7.76 -2.19
N THR A 22 4.57 -6.89 -3.05
CA THR A 22 5.26 -7.26 -4.27
C THR A 22 6.60 -6.52 -4.38
N SER A 23 7.48 -6.98 -5.26
CA SER A 23 8.75 -6.31 -5.55
C SER A 23 8.51 -5.03 -6.35
N SER A 24 9.37 -4.02 -6.17
CA SER A 24 9.30 -2.75 -6.91
C SER A 24 9.29 -2.93 -8.42
N ALA A 25 10.01 -3.93 -8.94
CA ALA A 25 10.01 -4.27 -10.36
C ALA A 25 8.63 -4.72 -10.87
N ASP A 26 7.85 -5.41 -10.03
CA ASP A 26 6.57 -6.00 -10.40
C ASP A 26 5.39 -5.06 -10.14
N VAL A 27 5.60 -3.94 -9.42
CA VAL A 27 4.58 -2.89 -9.22
C VAL A 27 3.96 -2.45 -10.54
N THR A 28 4.77 -2.25 -11.58
CA THR A 28 4.26 -1.86 -12.91
C THR A 28 3.30 -2.91 -13.49
N ASN A 29 3.59 -4.20 -13.31
CA ASN A 29 2.71 -5.28 -13.73
C ASN A 29 1.41 -5.26 -12.93
N GLN A 30 1.48 -5.09 -11.61
CA GLN A 30 0.28 -5.02 -10.76
C GLN A 30 -0.61 -3.83 -11.09
N LEU A 31 -0.03 -2.66 -11.36
CA LEU A 31 -0.76 -1.45 -11.76
C LEU A 31 -1.38 -1.57 -13.17
N SER A 32 -0.83 -2.43 -14.02
CA SER A 32 -1.33 -2.67 -15.39
C SER A 32 -2.40 -3.77 -15.44
N LYS A 33 -2.78 -4.36 -14.29
CA LYS A 33 -3.86 -5.34 -14.23
C LYS A 33 -5.23 -4.68 -14.49
N PRO A 34 -6.21 -5.46 -14.97
CA PRO A 34 -7.59 -5.00 -15.11
C PRO A 34 -8.15 -4.50 -13.77
N GLU A 35 -9.15 -3.62 -13.83
CA GLU A 35 -9.67 -2.87 -12.66
C GLU A 35 -10.03 -3.76 -11.47
N ASP A 36 -10.62 -4.95 -11.70
CA ASP A 36 -11.01 -5.90 -10.64
C ASP A 36 -9.83 -6.50 -9.85
N ASP A 37 -8.63 -6.54 -10.44
CA ASP A 37 -7.42 -7.12 -9.84
C ASP A 37 -6.37 -6.04 -9.50
N ARG A 38 -6.68 -4.78 -9.80
CA ARG A 38 -5.78 -3.66 -9.61
C ARG A 38 -5.89 -3.13 -8.17
N PRO A 39 -4.77 -2.81 -7.51
CA PRO A 39 -4.82 -2.29 -6.14
C PRO A 39 -5.44 -0.89 -6.10
N ASP A 40 -6.24 -0.60 -5.08
CA ASP A 40 -6.78 0.75 -4.84
C ASP A 40 -5.76 1.72 -4.24
N ILE A 41 -4.76 1.20 -3.52
CA ILE A 41 -3.69 1.99 -2.90
C ILE A 41 -2.35 1.32 -3.15
N LEU A 42 -1.35 2.14 -3.49
CA LEU A 42 0.04 1.74 -3.44
C LEU A 42 0.71 2.25 -2.15
N MET A 43 1.34 1.37 -1.37
CA MET A 43 2.18 1.79 -0.26
C MET A 43 3.64 1.43 -0.49
N LEU A 44 4.50 2.44 -0.41
CA LEU A 44 5.93 2.31 -0.63
C LEU A 44 6.68 2.16 0.70
N GLY A 45 7.48 1.11 0.81
CA GLY A 45 8.35 0.92 1.96
C GLY A 45 9.47 1.98 2.02
N PRO A 46 9.90 2.41 3.22
CA PRO A 46 10.91 3.45 3.39
C PRO A 46 12.28 3.07 2.81
N GLN A 47 12.56 1.76 2.67
CA GLN A 47 13.81 1.25 2.07
C GLN A 47 14.00 1.65 0.60
N ILE A 48 12.90 1.89 -0.12
CA ILE A 48 12.92 2.27 -1.54
C ILE A 48 12.32 3.66 -1.77
N ALA A 49 12.36 4.53 -0.76
CA ALA A 49 11.84 5.90 -0.83
C ALA A 49 12.42 6.71 -2.01
N TYR A 50 13.65 6.44 -2.44
CA TYR A 50 14.24 7.06 -3.63
C TYR A 50 13.44 6.80 -4.92
N MET A 51 12.68 5.69 -4.98
CA MET A 51 11.81 5.34 -6.11
C MET A 51 10.42 6.00 -6.02
N GLN A 52 10.12 6.75 -4.97
CA GLN A 52 8.81 7.36 -4.75
C GLN A 52 8.37 8.19 -5.96
N ASN A 53 9.25 9.05 -6.50
CA ASN A 53 8.91 9.88 -7.66
C ASN A 53 8.55 9.07 -8.91
N ASP A 54 9.22 7.95 -9.16
CA ASP A 54 8.93 7.07 -10.30
C ASP A 54 7.61 6.31 -10.09
N MET A 55 7.43 5.76 -8.89
CA MET A 55 6.22 5.03 -8.52
C MET A 55 4.98 5.93 -8.48
N GLN A 56 5.13 7.17 -8.01
CA GLN A 56 4.05 8.17 -8.00
C GLN A 56 3.56 8.44 -9.42
N LYS A 57 4.48 8.72 -10.36
CA LYS A 57 4.11 8.93 -11.76
C LYS A 57 3.39 7.73 -12.38
N LYS A 58 3.78 6.51 -12.00
CA LYS A 58 3.12 5.29 -12.48
C LYS A 58 1.72 5.13 -11.87
N ALA A 59 1.58 5.37 -10.57
CA ALA A 59 0.32 5.30 -9.85
C ALA A 59 -0.66 6.40 -10.32
N ASP A 60 -0.20 7.64 -10.48
CA ASP A 60 -1.00 8.76 -11.01
C ASP A 60 -1.52 8.49 -12.42
N LYS A 61 -0.71 7.85 -13.28
CA LYS A 61 -1.13 7.47 -14.65
C LYS A 61 -2.33 6.54 -14.66
N VAL A 62 -2.47 5.71 -13.62
CA VAL A 62 -3.59 4.77 -13.48
C VAL A 62 -4.63 5.26 -12.48
N GLY A 63 -4.44 6.43 -11.87
CA GLY A 63 -5.35 7.04 -10.90
C GLY A 63 -5.32 6.37 -9.52
N ILE A 64 -4.20 5.75 -9.14
CA ILE A 64 -4.07 5.07 -7.84
C ILE A 64 -3.31 5.98 -6.86
N PRO A 65 -3.89 6.30 -5.68
CA PRO A 65 -3.18 7.02 -4.65
C PRO A 65 -2.00 6.22 -4.10
N MET A 66 -0.92 6.93 -3.82
CA MET A 66 0.30 6.35 -3.27
C MET A 66 0.72 7.09 -2.00
N ALA A 67 1.17 6.32 -1.00
CA ALA A 67 1.80 6.86 0.20
C ALA A 67 3.05 6.09 0.58
N MET A 68 3.93 6.78 1.31
CA MET A 68 5.04 6.12 1.98
C MET A 68 4.63 5.59 3.35
N ILE A 69 5.08 4.38 3.64
CA ILE A 69 4.97 3.79 4.97
C ILE A 69 5.98 4.51 5.88
N ASN A 70 5.50 5.00 7.03
CA ASN A 70 6.37 5.62 8.02
C ASN A 70 7.47 4.64 8.47
N MET A 71 8.71 5.09 8.47
CA MET A 71 9.87 4.28 8.85
C MET A 71 9.76 3.73 10.27
N GLN A 72 9.14 4.48 11.20
CA GLN A 72 8.92 4.04 12.56
C GLN A 72 7.91 2.88 12.62
N ASP A 73 6.77 3.01 11.93
CA ASP A 73 5.73 1.98 11.88
C ASP A 73 6.23 0.72 11.15
N TYR A 74 7.03 0.90 10.09
CA TYR A 74 7.68 -0.20 9.39
C TYR A 74 8.67 -0.95 10.29
N GLY A 75 9.52 -0.21 11.02
CA GLY A 75 10.51 -0.77 11.94
C GLY A 75 9.88 -1.48 13.14
N MET A 76 8.77 -0.95 13.65
CA MET A 76 7.96 -1.57 14.71
C MET A 76 6.99 -2.65 14.20
N MET A 77 6.94 -2.88 12.89
CA MET A 77 5.98 -3.77 12.22
C MET A 77 4.52 -3.51 12.62
N ASN A 78 4.16 -2.24 12.76
CA ASN A 78 2.84 -1.81 13.25
C ASN A 78 1.79 -1.85 12.12
N GLY A 79 1.19 -3.01 11.91
CA GLY A 79 0.19 -3.23 10.85
C GLY A 79 -1.05 -2.34 10.97
N GLU A 80 -1.54 -2.06 12.19
CA GLU A 80 -2.70 -1.18 12.42
C GLU A 80 -2.44 0.24 11.92
N LYS A 81 -1.31 0.85 12.31
CA LYS A 81 -0.94 2.20 11.87
C LYS A 81 -0.82 2.31 10.35
N VAL A 82 -0.20 1.29 9.74
CA VAL A 82 0.02 1.26 8.30
C VAL A 82 -1.31 1.04 7.55
N LEU A 83 -2.21 0.21 8.09
CA LEU A 83 -3.56 0.04 7.56
C LEU A 83 -4.35 1.34 7.66
N GLN A 84 -4.39 1.99 8.81
CA GLN A 84 -5.08 3.27 8.99
C GLN A 84 -4.56 4.37 8.06
N ALA A 85 -3.25 4.39 7.78
CA ALA A 85 -2.66 5.32 6.82
C ALA A 85 -3.16 5.04 5.39
N ALA A 86 -3.32 3.76 5.02
CA ALA A 86 -3.93 3.37 3.76
C ALA A 86 -5.42 3.77 3.74
N GLU A 87 -6.20 3.42 4.76
CA GLU A 87 -7.63 3.75 4.81
C GLU A 87 -7.91 5.24 4.69
N LYS A 88 -7.04 6.09 5.26
CA LYS A 88 -7.12 7.55 5.06
C LYS A 88 -6.97 7.97 3.60
N LEU A 89 -6.17 7.27 2.82
CA LEU A 89 -6.06 7.52 1.37
C LEU A 89 -7.29 7.02 0.60
N LEU A 90 -7.88 5.90 1.02
CA LEU A 90 -9.10 5.36 0.42
C LEU A 90 -10.33 6.25 0.71
N GLY A 91 -10.35 6.88 1.89
CA GLY A 91 -11.47 7.64 2.43
C GLY A 91 -11.43 9.15 2.20
N ASP A 92 -10.44 9.70 1.49
CA ASP A 92 -10.49 11.09 1.03
C ASP A 92 -11.45 11.18 -0.17
N LYS A 93 -12.74 11.35 0.15
CA LYS A 93 -13.82 11.75 -0.73
C LYS A 93 -14.46 13.02 -0.17
#